data_AF-A0A5K0ZYH8-F1
#
_entry.id   AF-A0A5K0ZYH8-F1
#
_cell.length_a   1.000
_cell.length_b   1.000
_cell.length_c   1.000
_cell.angle_alpha   90.00
_cell.angle_beta   90.00
_cell.angle_gamma   90.00
#
_symmetry.space_group_name_H-M   'P 1'
#
loop_
_entity.id
_entity.type
_entity.pdbx_description
1 polymer ?
#
loop_
_entity_poly.entity_id
_entity_poly.type
_entity_poly.pdbx_seq_one_letter_code
_entity_poly.pdbx_strand_id
1 'polypeptide(L)'
;YSTIAWGASVQKGKQANVEYGLKASTASGTIFNVLNALGDVAFAYAGHNVVLEIQATIPSTPEKPSKKPMWKGVIFAYIVVAVCYFPVALIGYWAFGNGVADNILISLEKPRWLIAMANMFVFIHVVGSYQ
;
A
#
# COMPACT_ATOMS: atom_id res chain seq x y z
N TYR A 1 -9.03 -2.89 4.01
CA TYR A 1 -8.78 -2.34 2.67
C TYR A 1 -7.95 -3.30 1.81
N SER A 2 -6.70 -3.60 2.18
CA SER A 2 -5.79 -4.49 1.43
C SER A 2 -6.41 -5.87 1.10
N THR A 3 -6.93 -6.58 2.11
CA THR A 3 -7.55 -7.90 1.91
C THR A 3 -8.75 -7.88 0.97
N ILE A 4 -9.59 -6.84 1.09
CA ILE A 4 -10.74 -6.64 0.20
C ILE A 4 -10.24 -6.37 -1.23
N ALA A 5 -9.24 -5.52 -1.39
CA ALA A 5 -8.69 -5.14 -2.68
C ALA A 5 -8.11 -6.34 -3.44
N TRP A 6 -7.16 -7.07 -2.84
CA TRP A 6 -6.55 -8.21 -3.53
C TRP A 6 -7.51 -9.38 -3.66
N GLY A 7 -8.32 -9.67 -2.63
CA GLY A 7 -9.31 -10.76 -2.67
C GLY A 7 -10.38 -10.55 -3.75
N ALA A 8 -10.92 -9.34 -3.85
CA ALA A 8 -11.86 -9.00 -4.92
C ALA A 8 -11.19 -8.99 -6.31
N SER A 9 -9.90 -8.63 -6.39
CA SER A 9 -9.13 -8.72 -7.64
C SER A 9 -8.94 -10.17 -8.09
N VAL A 10 -8.66 -11.10 -7.17
CA VAL A 10 -8.64 -12.54 -7.46
C VAL A 10 -10.01 -13.00 -7.97
N GLN A 11 -11.09 -12.59 -7.29
CA GLN A 11 -12.44 -12.99 -7.67
C GLN A 11 -12.87 -12.44 -9.03
N LYS A 12 -12.50 -11.18 -9.35
CA LYS A 12 -12.78 -10.57 -10.65
C LYS A 12 -11.96 -11.23 -11.77
N GLY A 13 -10.78 -11.76 -11.43
CA GLY A 13 -9.89 -12.47 -12.34
C GLY A 13 -9.23 -11.56 -13.36
N LYS A 14 -8.41 -12.17 -14.23
CA LYS A 14 -7.74 -11.48 -15.34
C LYS A 14 -8.78 -10.92 -16.31
N GLN A 15 -8.76 -9.60 -16.53
CA GLN A 15 -9.68 -8.95 -17.46
C GLN A 15 -9.37 -9.31 -18.92
N ALA A 16 -10.40 -9.31 -19.77
CA ALA A 16 -10.24 -9.49 -21.20
C ALA A 16 -9.41 -8.34 -21.79
N ASN A 17 -8.46 -8.66 -22.67
CA ASN A 17 -7.55 -7.69 -23.32
C ASN A 17 -6.65 -6.89 -22.35
N VAL A 18 -6.27 -7.48 -21.22
CA VAL A 18 -5.30 -6.84 -20.31
C VAL A 18 -3.92 -6.74 -20.96
N GLU A 19 -3.37 -5.54 -20.93
CA GLU A 19 -2.02 -5.26 -21.41
C GLU A 19 -1.05 -5.09 -20.23
N TYR A 20 0.15 -5.65 -20.39
CA TYR A 20 1.23 -5.50 -19.43
C TYR A 20 2.35 -4.73 -20.11
N GLY A 21 2.46 -3.45 -19.80
CA GLY A 21 3.41 -2.55 -20.43
C GLY A 21 3.44 -1.20 -19.74
N LEU A 22 4.36 -0.36 -20.17
CA LEU A 22 4.45 1.02 -19.70
C LEU A 22 3.27 1.82 -20.26
N LYS A 23 2.62 2.61 -19.41
CA LYS A 23 1.49 3.48 -19.82
C LYS A 23 1.93 4.61 -20.77
N ALA A 24 3.18 5.06 -20.67
CA ALA A 24 3.68 6.19 -21.46
C ALA A 24 4.27 5.74 -22.80
N SER A 25 3.92 6.44 -23.87
CA SER A 25 4.47 6.21 -25.22
C SER A 25 5.78 6.98 -25.48
N THR A 26 6.14 7.93 -24.61
CA THR A 26 7.36 8.73 -24.73
C THR A 26 8.39 8.37 -23.67
N ALA A 27 9.68 8.58 -23.98
CA ALA A 27 10.77 8.37 -23.04
C ALA A 27 10.66 9.27 -21.79
N SER A 28 10.31 10.56 -21.98
CA SER A 28 10.11 11.50 -20.88
C SER A 28 8.93 11.09 -19.99
N GLY A 29 7.80 10.69 -20.57
CA GLY A 29 6.64 10.22 -19.82
C GLY A 29 6.96 8.96 -19.01
N THR A 30 7.77 8.06 -19.56
CA THR A 30 8.25 6.87 -18.84
C THR A 30 9.08 7.25 -17.63
N ILE A 31 10.04 8.18 -17.79
CA ILE A 31 10.89 8.65 -16.68
C ILE A 31 10.04 9.29 -15.58
N PHE A 32 9.10 10.17 -15.93
CA PHE A 32 8.20 10.78 -14.94
C PHE A 32 7.33 9.75 -14.22
N ASN A 33 6.81 8.74 -14.93
CA ASN A 33 6.05 7.66 -14.30
C ASN A 33 6.90 6.85 -13.31
N VAL A 34 8.16 6.58 -13.64
CA VAL A 34 9.09 5.91 -12.72
C VAL A 34 9.35 6.77 -11.49
N LEU A 35 9.59 8.08 -11.66
CA LEU A 35 9.81 9.00 -10.54
C LEU A 35 8.57 9.10 -9.63
N ASN A 36 7.36 9.18 -10.22
CA ASN A 36 6.11 9.15 -9.46
C ASN A 36 5.97 7.85 -8.67
N ALA A 37 6.21 6.69 -9.30
CA ALA A 37 6.15 5.40 -8.61
C ALA A 37 7.15 5.30 -7.46
N LEU A 38 8.37 5.83 -7.63
CA LEU A 38 9.36 5.92 -6.54
C LEU A 38 8.88 6.84 -5.42
N GLY A 39 8.24 7.96 -5.76
CA GLY A 39 7.62 8.87 -4.80
C GLY A 39 6.52 8.20 -3.99
N ASP A 40 5.62 7.46 -4.64
CA ASP A 40 4.55 6.71 -3.98
C ASP A 40 5.10 5.67 -3.01
N VAL A 41 6.15 4.92 -3.42
CA VAL A 41 6.84 3.98 -2.55
C VAL A 41 7.47 4.71 -1.35
N ALA A 42 8.20 5.80 -1.58
CA ALA A 42 8.83 6.55 -0.50
C ALA A 42 7.80 7.09 0.52
N PHE A 43 6.69 7.63 0.04
CA PHE A 43 5.59 8.12 0.88
C PHE A 43 4.94 6.98 1.69
N ALA A 44 4.73 5.82 1.07
CA ALA A 44 4.15 4.66 1.72
C ALA A 44 5.02 4.09 2.88
N TYR A 45 6.33 4.40 2.89
CA TYR A 45 7.28 4.01 3.94
C TYR A 45 7.78 5.19 4.80
N ALA A 46 6.97 6.25 4.95
CA ALA A 46 7.33 7.46 5.71
C ALA A 46 7.36 7.30 7.25
N GLY A 47 7.40 6.07 7.79
CA GLY A 47 7.39 5.79 9.22
C GLY A 47 8.65 6.23 9.99
N HIS A 48 9.72 6.64 9.29
CA HIS A 48 10.99 7.04 9.91
C HIS A 48 10.86 8.21 10.88
N ASN A 49 9.91 9.12 10.66
CA ASN A 49 9.69 10.30 11.51
C ASN A 49 9.24 9.95 12.94
N VAL A 50 8.59 8.81 13.13
CA VAL A 50 8.06 8.38 14.42
C VAL A 50 8.91 7.29 15.09
N VAL A 51 9.95 6.79 14.41
CA VAL A 51 10.82 5.71 14.94
C VAL A 51 11.48 6.13 16.26
N LEU A 52 12.04 7.34 16.33
CA LEU A 52 12.71 7.81 17.54
C LEU A 52 11.74 8.07 18.69
N GLU A 53 10.53 8.54 18.39
CA GLU A 53 9.46 8.75 19.36
C GLU A 53 9.00 7.43 19.99
N ILE A 54 8.71 6.42 19.16
CA ILE A 54 8.35 5.08 19.64
C ILE A 54 9.50 4.50 20.47
N GLN A 55 10.73 4.58 19.97
CA GLN A 55 11.90 4.05 20.67
C GLN A 55 12.12 4.70 22.05
N ALA A 56 11.80 5.99 22.20
CA ALA A 56 11.90 6.71 23.46
C ALA A 56 10.89 6.22 24.52
N THR A 57 9.75 5.65 24.10
CA THR A 57 8.75 5.08 25.02
C THR A 57 9.06 3.65 25.47
N ILE A 58 10.00 2.96 24.81
CA ILE A 58 10.40 1.61 25.17
C ILE A 58 11.37 1.67 26.36
N PRO A 59 11.11 0.95 27.48
CA PRO A 59 12.00 0.92 28.63
C PRO A 59 13.44 0.58 28.23
N SER A 60 14.40 1.42 28.66
CA SER A 60 15.81 1.27 28.32
C SER A 60 16.68 1.46 29.57
N THR A 61 17.70 0.62 29.71
CA THR A 61 18.76 0.74 30.73
C THR A 61 20.12 0.62 30.04
N PRO A 62 21.23 1.03 30.68
CA PRO A 62 22.57 0.81 30.14
C PRO A 62 22.84 -0.66 29.79
N GLU A 63 22.33 -1.62 30.58
CA GLU A 63 22.50 -3.05 30.29
C GLU A 63 21.50 -3.59 29.24
N LYS A 64 20.32 -2.96 29.10
CA LYS A 64 19.26 -3.37 28.16
C LYS A 64 18.81 -2.19 27.30
N PRO A 65 19.49 -1.93 26.17
CA PRO A 65 19.16 -0.81 25.30
C PRO A 65 17.88 -1.06 24.49
N SER A 66 17.02 -0.04 24.36
CA SER A 66 15.76 -0.10 23.60
C SER A 66 15.93 -0.38 22.09
N LYS A 67 17.15 -0.25 21.55
CA LYS A 67 17.43 -0.56 20.13
C LYS A 67 17.06 -1.99 19.73
N LYS A 68 17.23 -2.97 20.64
CA LYS A 68 16.95 -4.40 20.35
C LYS A 68 15.45 -4.65 20.18
N PRO A 69 14.59 -4.29 21.14
CA PRO A 69 13.13 -4.41 20.95
C PRO A 69 12.62 -3.53 19.81
N MET A 70 13.16 -2.32 19.64
CA MET A 70 12.78 -1.44 18.53
C MET A 70 13.03 -2.09 17.17
N TRP A 71 14.22 -2.66 16.95
CA TRP A 71 14.56 -3.34 15.70
C TRP A 71 13.64 -4.53 15.39
N LYS A 72 13.28 -5.32 16.40
CA LYS A 72 12.29 -6.40 16.26
C LYS A 72 10.91 -5.86 15.87
N GLY A 73 10.48 -4.78 16.50
CA GLY A 73 9.23 -4.08 16.18
C GLY A 73 9.21 -3.59 14.73
N VAL A 74 10.29 -2.96 14.28
CA VAL A 74 10.45 -2.49 12.89
C VAL A 74 10.38 -3.66 11.91
N ILE A 75 11.13 -4.75 12.14
CA ILE A 75 11.07 -5.92 11.25
C ILE A 75 9.64 -6.46 11.15
N PHE A 76 8.98 -6.65 12.29
CA PHE A 76 7.61 -7.14 12.30
C PHE A 76 6.65 -6.21 11.56
N ALA A 77 6.74 -4.90 11.80
CA ALA A 77 5.94 -3.90 11.12
C ALA A 77 6.13 -3.95 9.60
N TYR A 78 7.38 -4.04 9.11
CA TYR A 78 7.66 -4.12 7.68
C TYR A 78 7.19 -5.44 7.05
N ILE A 79 7.20 -6.56 7.77
CA ILE A 79 6.58 -7.81 7.32
C ILE A 79 5.07 -7.62 7.14
N VAL A 80 4.39 -6.99 8.10
CA VAL A 80 2.95 -6.71 7.99
C VAL A 80 2.65 -5.78 6.81
N VAL A 81 3.46 -4.74 6.61
CA VAL A 81 3.34 -3.83 5.46
C VAL A 81 3.50 -4.61 4.14
N ALA A 82 4.53 -5.47 4.04
CA ALA A 82 4.77 -6.30 2.87
C ALA A 82 3.57 -7.21 2.55
N VAL A 83 3.00 -7.87 3.56
CA VAL A 83 1.80 -8.72 3.43
C VAL A 83 0.57 -7.91 3.01
N CYS A 84 0.48 -6.63 3.38
CA CYS A 84 -0.62 -5.76 2.96
C CYS A 84 -0.44 -5.20 1.55
N TYR A 85 0.77 -4.88 1.12
CA TYR A 85 1.03 -4.19 -0.15
C TYR A 85 1.34 -5.13 -1.31
N PHE A 86 2.18 -6.14 -1.13
CA PHE A 86 2.60 -7.01 -2.24
C PHE A 86 1.43 -7.77 -2.85
N PRO A 87 0.50 -8.39 -2.10
CA PRO A 87 -0.65 -9.05 -2.71
C PRO A 87 -1.51 -8.08 -3.52
N VAL A 88 -1.72 -6.86 -3.03
CA VAL A 88 -2.50 -5.84 -3.74
C VAL A 88 -1.81 -5.43 -5.04
N ALA A 89 -0.50 -5.16 -5.00
CA ALA A 89 0.27 -4.76 -6.17
C ALA A 89 0.36 -5.90 -7.20
N LEU A 90 0.72 -7.11 -6.78
CA LEU A 90 0.93 -8.25 -7.67
C LEU A 90 -0.38 -8.75 -8.27
N ILE A 91 -1.41 -8.98 -7.44
CA ILE A 91 -2.69 -9.51 -7.91
C ILE A 91 -3.47 -8.44 -8.66
N GLY A 92 -3.43 -7.19 -8.19
CA GLY A 92 -4.07 -6.07 -8.88
C GLY A 92 -3.48 -5.85 -10.27
N TYR A 93 -2.15 -5.81 -10.37
CA TYR A 93 -1.50 -5.69 -11.66
C TYR A 93 -1.73 -6.92 -12.53
N TRP A 94 -1.72 -8.14 -11.98
CA TRP A 94 -2.09 -9.36 -12.73
C TRP A 94 -3.52 -9.29 -13.29
N ALA A 95 -4.49 -8.80 -12.50
CA ALA A 95 -5.88 -8.75 -12.91
C ALA A 95 -6.17 -7.65 -13.95
N PHE A 96 -5.56 -6.46 -13.78
CA PHE A 96 -5.91 -5.23 -14.53
C PHE A 96 -4.81 -4.67 -15.42
N GLY A 97 -3.56 -5.12 -15.27
CA GLY A 97 -2.42 -4.69 -16.07
C GLY A 97 -2.16 -3.18 -16.01
N ASN A 98 -1.80 -2.60 -17.15
CA ASN A 98 -1.68 -1.15 -17.31
C ASN A 98 -3.03 -0.41 -17.23
N GLY A 99 -4.17 -1.10 -17.17
CA GLY A 99 -5.50 -0.50 -16.98
C GLY A 99 -5.86 -0.27 -15.52
N VAL A 100 -4.99 -0.64 -14.57
CA VAL A 100 -5.23 -0.40 -13.14
C VAL A 100 -5.33 1.11 -12.85
N ALA A 101 -6.34 1.48 -12.09
CA ALA A 101 -6.53 2.83 -11.57
C ALA A 101 -5.72 3.00 -10.27
N ASP A 102 -5.37 4.24 -9.94
CA ASP A 102 -4.56 4.54 -8.76
C ASP A 102 -5.22 4.03 -7.46
N ASN A 103 -6.55 4.10 -7.40
CA ASN A 103 -7.35 3.35 -6.44
C ASN A 103 -7.87 2.06 -7.07
N ILE A 104 -7.27 0.93 -6.67
CA ILE A 104 -7.62 -0.41 -7.15
C ILE A 104 -9.10 -0.78 -6.92
N LEU A 105 -9.79 -0.21 -5.93
CA LEU A 105 -11.21 -0.48 -5.72
C LEU A 105 -12.07 0.12 -6.84
N ILE A 106 -11.60 1.18 -7.50
CA ILE A 106 -12.27 1.74 -8.69
C ILE A 106 -12.16 0.76 -9.85
N SER A 107 -11.02 0.09 -10.02
CA SER A 107 -10.81 -0.95 -11.03
C SER A 107 -11.74 -2.16 -10.87
N LEU A 108 -12.29 -2.40 -9.67
CA LEU A 108 -13.25 -3.47 -9.44
C LEU A 108 -14.60 -3.22 -10.11
N GLU A 109 -15.09 -1.98 -10.22
CA GLU A 109 -16.38 -1.53 -10.79
C GLU A 109 -17.66 -2.14 -10.16
N LYS A 110 -17.63 -3.40 -9.74
CA LYS A 110 -18.72 -4.18 -9.14
C LYS A 110 -18.14 -5.17 -8.09
N PRO A 111 -18.93 -5.52 -7.06
CA PRO A 111 -20.24 -4.95 -6.72
C PRO A 111 -20.09 -3.60 -6.01
N ARG A 112 -20.94 -2.62 -6.38
CA ARG A 112 -20.82 -1.21 -5.93
C ARG A 112 -20.92 -1.05 -4.41
N TRP A 113 -21.70 -1.90 -3.73
CA TRP A 113 -21.86 -1.84 -2.27
C TRP A 113 -20.54 -2.12 -1.52
N LEU A 114 -19.72 -3.05 -2.03
CA LEU A 114 -18.45 -3.42 -1.41
C LEU A 114 -17.45 -2.27 -1.52
N ILE A 115 -17.39 -1.63 -2.70
CA ILE A 115 -16.57 -0.46 -2.95
C ILE A 115 -17.00 0.71 -2.05
N ALA A 116 -18.31 0.96 -1.95
CA ALA A 116 -18.85 2.00 -1.08
C ALA A 116 -18.51 1.76 0.40
N MET A 117 -18.67 0.53 0.89
CA MET A 117 -18.33 0.17 2.27
C MET A 117 -16.83 0.32 2.54
N ALA A 118 -15.97 -0.12 1.62
CA ALA A 118 -14.53 0.02 1.78
C ALA A 118 -14.08 1.49 1.78
N ASN A 119 -14.67 2.34 0.92
CA ASN A 119 -14.43 3.78 0.93
C ASN A 119 -14.96 4.46 2.20
N MET A 120 -16.09 4.01 2.75
CA MET A 120 -16.62 4.52 4.03
C MET A 120 -15.66 4.21 5.18
N PHE A 121 -15.08 3.01 5.23
CA PHE A 121 -14.08 2.69 6.25
C PHE A 121 -12.81 3.55 6.12
N VAL A 122 -12.36 3.82 4.89
CA VAL A 122 -11.24 4.76 4.66
C VAL A 122 -11.60 6.16 5.15
N PHE A 123 -12.80 6.64 4.83
CA PHE A 123 -13.28 7.95 5.28
C PHE A 123 -13.29 8.05 6.82
N ILE A 124 -13.91 7.08 7.51
CA ILE A 124 -13.95 7.04 8.98
C ILE A 124 -12.53 7.02 9.57
N HIS A 125 -11.64 6.21 9.00
CA HIS A 125 -10.24 6.15 9.43
C HIS A 125 -9.53 7.51 9.29
N VAL A 126 -9.66 8.16 8.13
CA VAL A 126 -9.01 9.44 7.84
C VAL A 126 -9.54 10.55 8.74
N VAL A 127 -10.87 10.65 8.90
CA VAL A 127 -11.49 11.61 9.81
C VAL A 127 -11.04 11.38 11.25
N GLY A 128 -10.98 10.13 11.70
CA GLY A 128 -10.50 9.79 13.04
C GLY A 128 -9.01 10.10 13.24
N SER A 129 -8.19 10.02 12.19
CA SER A 129 -6.76 10.38 12.23
C SER A 129 -6.49 11.89 12.12
N TYR A 130 -7.51 12.68 11.79
CA TYR A 130 -7.41 14.14 11.76
C TYR A 130 -7.67 14.69 13.17
N GLN A 131 -6.66 14.60 14.03
CA GLN A 131 -6.57 15.18 15.37
C GLN A 131 -5.14 15.69 15.56
#